data_AF-M2NH05-F1
#
_entry.id   AF-M2NH05-F1
#
_cell.length_a   1.000
_cell.length_b   1.000
_cell.length_c   1.000
_cell.angle_alpha   90.00
_cell.angle_beta   90.00
_cell.angle_gamma   90.00
#
_symmetry.space_group_name_H-M   'P 1'
#
loop_
_entity.id
_entity.type
_entity.pdbx_description
1 polymer ?
#
loop_
_entity_poly.entity_id
_entity_poly.type
_entity_poly.pdbx_seq_one_letter_code
_entity_poly.pdbx_strand_id
1 'polypeptide(L)'
;MTINKETIERYQQEHPHKKKGKYKFKCAYRSNESEFKCIYYIIDDTLRTAEIFVDINITDEIDVKFSEKISQDEKDCIIDNILDLILLREQYPSLLHYSLYSQYIESSDRETFSLLPMDYMDILGYIKYHQGISQKTIDLFYDIFMPAINRLKDDKKYKNYLASIVLLFNTINYTYEWNSSHTNYLDSEYQYHLYYLRVILKDFYSLIDDFYEAASDETFMIIENLCLNPRFALFIMVDYIKNLLKPSENQDALYQMLKNKYHFSDDKEDKNYNLIYAYLSAIYRQNHEKYRITVKEILREVIKVGITYVNYDLDLALGNAFLKSEGHELLIDIFEEDYNTFLFNVFTIESLPEELKNEVREKLCQAVVFFAGRMDNEKFRMSSLEQITNINRLLLDNYRGWYQ
;
A
#
# COMPACT_ATOMS: atom_id res chain seq x y z
N MET A 1 -7.80 30.43 -11.72
CA MET A 1 -6.69 31.35 -11.36
C MET A 1 -5.65 30.56 -10.56
N THR A 2 -4.38 30.88 -10.76
CA THR A 2 -3.23 30.13 -10.22
C THR A 2 -2.89 30.65 -8.83
N ILE A 3 -2.63 29.76 -7.87
CA ILE A 3 -2.18 30.14 -6.53
C ILE A 3 -0.84 30.88 -6.63
N ASN A 4 -0.60 31.85 -5.75
CA ASN A 4 0.66 32.59 -5.71
C ASN A 4 1.81 31.68 -5.22
N LYS A 5 2.46 30.98 -6.16
CA LYS A 5 3.59 30.08 -5.88
C LYS A 5 4.76 30.81 -5.21
N GLU A 6 4.98 32.08 -5.56
CA GLU A 6 6.04 32.90 -4.97
C GLU A 6 5.81 33.15 -3.47
N THR A 7 4.55 33.27 -3.04
CA THR A 7 4.20 33.38 -1.61
C THR A 7 4.57 32.10 -0.86
N ILE A 8 4.27 30.92 -1.44
CA ILE A 8 4.59 29.63 -0.83
C ILE A 8 6.11 29.44 -0.73
N GLU A 9 6.83 29.67 -1.83
CA GLU A 9 8.28 29.51 -1.88
C GLU A 9 8.99 30.45 -0.90
N ARG A 10 8.52 31.70 -0.77
CA ARG A 10 9.04 32.67 0.20
C ARG A 10 8.80 32.20 1.64
N TYR A 11 7.59 31.74 1.95
CA TYR A 11 7.28 31.22 3.28
C TYR A 11 8.18 30.04 3.65
N GLN A 12 8.38 29.08 2.74
CA GLN A 12 9.26 27.93 2.99
C GLN A 12 10.74 28.33 3.14
N GLN A 13 11.18 29.43 2.52
CA GLN A 13 12.53 29.98 2.69
C GLN A 13 12.71 30.70 4.04
N GLU A 14 11.70 31.46 4.46
CA GLU A 14 11.70 32.19 5.73
C GLU A 14 11.50 31.25 6.94
N HIS A 15 10.82 30.13 6.72
CA HIS A 15 10.51 29.10 7.72
C HIS A 15 11.05 27.72 7.28
N PRO A 16 12.38 27.51 7.26
CA PRO A 16 12.97 26.25 6.83
C PRO A 16 12.71 25.17 7.88
N HIS A 17 11.62 24.46 7.73
CA HIS A 17 11.22 23.38 8.62
C HIS A 17 11.04 22.08 7.81
N LYS A 18 11.66 20.99 8.28
CA LYS A 18 11.73 19.69 7.59
C LYS A 18 11.54 18.51 8.53
N LYS A 19 10.86 18.73 9.66
CA LYS A 19 10.56 17.66 10.61
C LYS A 19 9.29 16.94 10.18
N LYS A 20 9.27 15.61 10.33
CA LYS A 20 8.05 14.83 10.13
C LYS A 20 7.15 14.95 11.36
N GLY A 21 5.93 15.42 11.14
CA GLY A 21 4.90 15.52 12.17
C GLY A 21 4.27 14.17 12.54
N LYS A 22 3.59 14.17 13.70
CA LYS A 22 2.82 13.01 14.17
C LYS A 22 1.52 12.84 13.40
N TYR A 23 0.86 13.96 13.11
CA TYR A 23 -0.38 13.98 12.34
C TYR A 23 -0.14 13.58 10.89
N LYS A 24 -1.08 12.83 10.32
CA LYS A 24 -1.02 12.35 8.94
C LYS A 24 -2.11 13.01 8.11
N PHE A 25 -1.78 13.29 6.85
CA PHE A 25 -2.71 13.86 5.88
C PHE A 25 -3.80 12.84 5.57
N LYS A 26 -5.06 13.29 5.52
CA LYS A 26 -6.21 12.46 5.20
C LYS A 26 -6.83 12.82 3.86
N CYS A 27 -7.17 14.10 3.69
CA CYS A 27 -7.70 14.63 2.44
C CYS A 27 -7.64 16.17 2.44
N ALA A 28 -7.74 16.75 1.27
CA ALA A 28 -7.94 18.18 1.11
C ALA A 28 -8.77 18.48 -0.14
N TYR A 29 -9.37 19.66 -0.18
CA TYR A 29 -9.95 20.22 -1.38
C TYR A 29 -9.81 21.74 -1.37
N ARG A 30 -9.83 22.34 -2.57
CA ARG A 30 -9.87 23.80 -2.75
C ARG A 30 -11.29 24.31 -2.51
N SER A 31 -11.48 25.22 -1.55
CA SER A 31 -12.79 25.78 -1.23
C SER A 31 -13.04 27.12 -1.92
N ASN A 32 -11.99 27.90 -2.18
CA ASN A 32 -12.07 29.14 -2.96
C ASN A 32 -10.76 29.43 -3.73
N GLU A 33 -10.63 30.62 -4.32
CA GLU A 33 -9.45 30.99 -5.12
C GLU A 33 -8.13 30.93 -4.34
N SER A 34 -8.12 31.19 -3.03
CA SER A 34 -6.91 31.20 -2.21
C SER A 34 -6.95 30.21 -1.04
N GLU A 35 -8.09 29.55 -0.79
CA GLU A 35 -8.30 28.71 0.39
C GLU A 35 -8.36 27.22 0.04
N PHE A 36 -7.67 26.44 0.88
CA PHE A 36 -7.76 24.99 0.93
C PHE A 36 -8.24 24.56 2.31
N LYS A 37 -9.08 23.53 2.32
CA LYS A 37 -9.54 22.86 3.53
C LYS A 37 -8.97 21.47 3.57
N CYS A 38 -8.31 21.15 4.67
CA CYS A 38 -7.56 19.92 4.86
C CYS A 38 -8.05 19.20 6.13
N ILE A 39 -7.97 17.87 6.11
CA ILE A 39 -8.13 17.03 7.29
C ILE A 39 -6.82 16.31 7.55
N TYR A 40 -6.35 16.43 8.79
CA TYR A 40 -5.26 15.64 9.34
C TYR A 40 -5.79 14.77 10.47
N TYR A 41 -5.09 13.68 10.77
CA TYR A 41 -5.51 12.80 11.86
C TYR A 41 -4.34 12.18 12.60
N ILE A 42 -4.65 11.74 13.82
CA ILE A 42 -3.80 10.92 14.67
C ILE A 42 -4.64 9.77 15.23
N ILE A 43 -4.01 8.62 15.45
CA ILE A 43 -4.62 7.49 16.16
C ILE A 43 -4.00 7.42 17.56
N ASP A 44 -4.84 7.37 18.59
CA ASP A 44 -4.42 7.23 19.98
C ASP A 44 -4.13 5.77 20.38
N ASP A 45 -3.63 5.57 21.60
CA ASP A 45 -3.30 4.24 22.14
C ASP A 45 -4.52 3.30 22.25
N THR A 46 -5.74 3.83 22.19
CA THR A 46 -7.01 3.07 22.18
C THR A 46 -7.55 2.82 20.77
N LEU A 47 -6.75 3.12 19.74
CA LEU A 47 -7.10 3.04 18.32
C LEU A 47 -8.24 3.98 17.91
N ARG A 48 -8.48 5.05 18.68
CA ARG A 48 -9.45 6.09 18.30
C ARG A 48 -8.76 7.13 17.43
N THR A 49 -9.44 7.49 16.35
CA THR A 49 -8.99 8.54 15.45
C THR A 49 -9.44 9.91 15.98
N ALA A 50 -8.49 10.83 16.11
CA ALA A 50 -8.77 12.25 16.32
C ALA A 50 -8.42 13.00 15.03
N GLU A 51 -9.38 13.77 14.52
CA GLU A 51 -9.24 14.57 13.30
C GLU A 51 -9.03 16.05 13.64
N ILE A 52 -8.21 16.70 12.83
CA ILE A 52 -7.95 18.14 12.88
C ILE A 52 -8.31 18.72 11.52
N PHE A 53 -9.17 19.73 11.53
CA PHE A 53 -9.51 20.50 10.36
C PHE A 53 -8.58 21.70 10.28
N VAL A 54 -8.00 21.89 9.10
CA VAL A 54 -7.04 22.96 8.83
C VAL A 54 -7.52 23.73 7.61
N ASP A 55 -7.77 25.02 7.80
CA ASP A 55 -8.08 25.95 6.72
C ASP A 55 -6.82 26.78 6.47
N ILE A 56 -6.27 26.72 5.25
CA ILE A 56 -5.11 27.51 4.82
C ILE A 56 -5.54 28.49 3.73
N ASN A 57 -5.15 29.75 3.86
CA ASN A 57 -5.43 30.80 2.89
C ASN A 57 -4.12 31.41 2.38
N ILE A 58 -3.92 31.34 1.08
CA ILE A 58 -2.69 31.72 0.38
C ILE A 58 -2.97 32.92 -0.50
N THR A 59 -2.68 34.11 0.03
CA THR A 59 -2.79 35.39 -0.68
C THR A 59 -1.40 35.99 -0.89
N ASP A 60 -1.19 37.24 -0.48
CA ASP A 60 0.14 37.83 -0.34
C ASP A 60 0.86 37.31 0.91
N GLU A 61 0.09 36.80 1.88
CA GLU A 61 0.54 36.13 3.10
C GLU A 61 -0.17 34.78 3.26
N ILE A 62 0.40 33.90 4.10
CA ILE A 62 -0.17 32.59 4.44
C ILE A 62 -0.85 32.68 5.81
N ASP A 63 -2.19 32.61 5.82
CA ASP A 63 -3.00 32.51 7.05
C ASP A 63 -3.47 31.08 7.24
N VAL A 64 -3.31 30.54 8.45
CA VAL A 64 -3.66 29.15 8.75
C VAL A 64 -4.48 29.05 10.04
N LYS A 65 -5.63 28.39 9.96
CA LYS A 65 -6.53 28.15 11.08
C LYS A 65 -6.65 26.66 11.36
N PHE A 66 -6.42 26.28 12.60
CA PHE A 66 -6.58 24.91 13.09
C PHE A 66 -7.84 24.82 13.95
N SER A 67 -8.63 23.75 13.78
CA SER A 67 -9.78 23.48 14.64
C SER A 67 -9.39 23.14 16.08
N GLU A 68 -8.20 22.58 16.27
CA GLU A 68 -7.71 22.06 17.55
C GLU A 68 -6.47 22.79 18.06
N LYS A 69 -6.28 22.77 19.39
CA LYS A 69 -5.10 23.33 20.04
C LYS A 69 -3.95 22.31 20.04
N ILE A 70 -3.07 22.41 19.05
CA ILE A 70 -1.83 21.62 18.96
C ILE A 70 -0.57 22.48 19.14
N SER A 71 0.57 21.84 19.42
CA SER A 71 1.87 22.51 19.59
C SER A 71 2.33 23.19 18.31
N GLN A 72 3.09 24.28 18.45
CA GLN A 72 3.59 25.04 17.29
C GLN A 72 4.41 24.16 16.33
N ASP A 73 5.33 23.34 16.85
CA ASP A 73 6.09 22.38 16.03
C ASP A 73 5.22 21.48 15.13
N GLU A 74 4.05 21.05 15.61
CA GLU A 74 3.15 20.18 14.82
C GLU A 74 2.35 21.00 13.81
N LYS A 75 2.02 22.26 14.13
CA LYS A 75 1.43 23.18 13.15
C LYS A 75 2.38 23.41 12.00
N ASP A 76 3.65 23.69 12.28
CA ASP A 76 4.67 23.94 11.26
C ASP A 76 4.84 22.70 10.36
N CYS A 77 4.91 21.49 10.94
CA CYS A 77 4.92 20.22 10.18
C CYS A 77 3.72 20.09 9.22
N ILE A 78 2.52 20.43 9.70
CA ILE A 78 1.28 20.33 8.91
C ILE A 78 1.29 21.38 7.81
N ILE A 79 1.66 22.62 8.11
CA ILE A 79 1.71 23.72 7.14
C ILE A 79 2.68 23.37 6.01
N ASP A 80 3.91 22.96 6.33
CA ASP A 80 4.90 22.55 5.33
C ASP A 80 4.34 21.49 4.38
N ASN A 81 3.70 20.46 4.95
CA ASN A 81 3.13 19.38 4.16
C ASN A 81 1.95 19.84 3.28
N ILE A 82 1.06 20.69 3.79
CA ILE A 82 -0.04 21.25 2.98
C ILE A 82 0.51 22.05 1.81
N LEU A 83 1.53 22.88 2.05
CA LEU A 83 2.16 23.70 1.02
C LEU A 83 2.81 22.84 -0.08
N ASP A 84 3.52 21.78 0.30
CA ASP A 84 4.08 20.82 -0.67
C ASP A 84 2.99 20.14 -1.51
N LEU A 85 1.88 19.74 -0.89
CA LEU A 85 0.74 19.13 -1.58
C LEU A 85 0.07 20.11 -2.56
N ILE A 86 -0.07 21.38 -2.17
CA ILE A 86 -0.62 22.43 -3.04
C ILE A 86 0.31 22.69 -4.22
N LEU A 87 1.62 22.82 -3.98
CA LEU A 87 2.60 23.01 -5.05
C LEU A 87 2.58 21.85 -6.05
N LEU A 88 2.46 20.61 -5.56
CA LEU A 88 2.32 19.43 -6.40
C LEU A 88 1.02 19.48 -7.22
N ARG A 89 -0.12 19.80 -6.59
CA ARG A 89 -1.42 19.94 -7.27
C ARG A 89 -1.36 20.97 -8.40
N GLU A 90 -0.73 22.12 -8.17
CA GLU A 90 -0.60 23.21 -9.14
C GLU A 90 0.37 22.92 -10.30
N GLN A 91 0.96 21.73 -10.36
CA GLN A 91 1.65 21.23 -11.57
C GLN A 91 0.67 20.68 -12.60
N TYR A 92 -0.57 20.37 -12.18
CA TYR A 92 -1.57 19.76 -13.04
C TYR A 92 -2.67 20.75 -13.45
N PRO A 93 -3.07 20.75 -14.73
CA PRO A 93 -4.19 21.55 -15.20
C PRO A 93 -5.51 20.99 -14.65
N SER A 94 -6.48 21.89 -14.47
CA SER A 94 -7.81 21.59 -13.92
C SER A 94 -8.86 22.38 -14.70
N LEU A 95 -9.98 21.73 -15.01
CA LEU A 95 -11.12 22.33 -15.71
C LEU A 95 -12.29 22.58 -14.76
N LEU A 96 -12.43 21.76 -13.71
CA LEU A 96 -13.56 21.85 -12.81
C LEU A 96 -13.34 22.96 -11.79
N HIS A 97 -14.17 24.01 -11.89
CA HIS A 97 -14.14 25.07 -10.90
C HIS A 97 -14.60 24.54 -9.53
N TYR A 98 -13.90 24.92 -8.46
CA TYR A 98 -14.13 24.39 -7.10
C TYR A 98 -15.57 24.56 -6.60
N SER A 99 -16.28 25.60 -7.04
CA SER A 99 -17.67 25.85 -6.66
C SER A 99 -18.65 24.85 -7.26
N LEU A 100 -18.22 24.03 -8.23
CA LEU A 100 -19.05 23.09 -8.97
C LEU A 100 -18.89 21.65 -8.50
N TYR A 101 -18.05 21.37 -7.49
CA TYR A 101 -17.79 20.00 -7.03
C TYR A 101 -19.08 19.27 -6.60
N SER A 102 -19.86 19.82 -5.67
CA SER A 102 -21.12 19.20 -5.22
C SER A 102 -22.11 19.03 -6.38
N GLN A 103 -22.29 20.06 -7.22
CA GLN A 103 -23.19 19.98 -8.37
C GLN A 103 -22.77 18.87 -9.35
N TYR A 104 -21.47 18.71 -9.62
CA TYR A 104 -20.96 17.66 -10.50
C TYR A 104 -21.18 16.27 -9.89
N ILE A 105 -20.91 16.12 -8.59
CA ILE A 105 -21.14 14.87 -7.86
C ILE A 105 -22.62 14.51 -7.82
N GLU A 106 -23.54 15.47 -7.76
CA GLU A 106 -24.99 15.21 -7.71
C GLU A 106 -25.63 15.04 -9.10
N SER A 107 -24.99 15.53 -10.15
CA SER A 107 -25.51 15.46 -11.52
C SER A 107 -25.70 14.03 -12.02
N SER A 108 -26.81 13.76 -12.70
CA SER A 108 -27.04 12.51 -13.45
C SER A 108 -26.33 12.49 -14.81
N ASP A 109 -26.04 13.67 -15.39
CA ASP A 109 -25.56 13.82 -16.76
C ASP A 109 -24.02 14.01 -16.80
N ARG A 110 -23.29 13.19 -16.04
CA ARG A 110 -21.82 13.27 -15.94
C ARG A 110 -21.11 12.82 -17.21
N GLU A 111 -21.83 12.21 -18.14
CA GLU A 111 -21.27 11.70 -19.40
C GLU A 111 -20.91 12.81 -20.39
N THR A 112 -21.47 14.02 -20.26
CA THR A 112 -21.31 15.05 -21.29
C THR A 112 -19.97 15.81 -21.18
N PHE A 113 -19.33 15.82 -20.01
CA PHE A 113 -18.09 16.59 -19.77
C PHE A 113 -16.96 15.69 -19.29
N SER A 114 -15.89 15.61 -20.09
CA SER A 114 -14.64 14.96 -19.70
C SER A 114 -13.83 15.91 -18.83
N LEU A 115 -13.55 15.53 -17.59
CA LEU A 115 -12.64 16.27 -16.71
C LEU A 115 -11.18 15.91 -16.99
N LEU A 116 -10.26 16.74 -16.47
CA LEU A 116 -8.83 16.44 -16.48
C LEU A 116 -8.46 15.53 -15.29
N PRO A 117 -7.33 14.82 -15.37
CA PRO A 117 -6.89 13.89 -14.33
C PRO A 117 -6.94 14.44 -12.90
N MET A 118 -6.49 15.67 -12.68
CA MET A 118 -6.46 16.29 -11.35
C MET A 118 -7.85 16.63 -10.81
N ASP A 119 -8.80 16.96 -11.68
CA ASP A 119 -10.17 17.29 -11.27
C ASP A 119 -10.84 16.09 -10.56
N TYR A 120 -10.53 14.86 -10.98
CA TYR A 120 -11.02 13.66 -10.30
C TYR A 120 -10.43 13.52 -8.89
N MET A 121 -9.16 13.89 -8.69
CA MET A 121 -8.54 13.84 -7.37
C MET A 121 -9.11 14.92 -6.46
N ASP A 122 -9.40 16.10 -7.00
CA ASP A 122 -10.10 17.17 -6.28
C ASP A 122 -11.52 16.72 -5.88
N ILE A 123 -12.24 16.00 -6.75
CA ILE A 123 -13.54 15.37 -6.42
C ILE A 123 -13.38 14.34 -5.30
N LEU A 124 -12.38 13.46 -5.39
CA LEU A 124 -12.12 12.47 -4.33
C LEU A 124 -11.83 13.16 -2.99
N GLY A 125 -11.01 14.20 -3.00
CA GLY A 125 -10.70 15.03 -1.83
C GLY A 125 -11.95 15.69 -1.23
N TYR A 126 -12.79 16.29 -2.07
CA TYR A 126 -14.06 16.90 -1.68
C TYR A 126 -15.02 15.89 -1.05
N ILE A 127 -15.19 14.74 -1.70
CA ILE A 127 -16.05 13.65 -1.23
C ILE A 127 -15.56 13.15 0.15
N LYS A 128 -14.26 12.88 0.31
CA LYS A 128 -13.67 12.44 1.59
C LYS A 128 -13.85 13.48 2.69
N TYR A 129 -13.66 14.77 2.38
CA TYR A 129 -13.79 15.85 3.34
C TYR A 129 -15.22 15.98 3.87
N HIS A 130 -16.22 15.96 2.99
CA HIS A 130 -17.61 16.22 3.37
C HIS A 130 -18.40 14.99 3.82
N GLN A 131 -18.03 13.80 3.35
CA GLN A 131 -18.77 12.55 3.61
C GLN A 131 -17.99 11.56 4.49
N GLY A 132 -16.74 11.87 4.85
CA GLY A 132 -15.85 10.98 5.57
C GLY A 132 -15.36 9.81 4.72
N ILE A 133 -14.42 9.01 5.24
CA ILE A 133 -13.84 7.89 4.50
C ILE A 133 -14.55 6.59 4.88
N SER A 134 -15.23 6.00 3.90
CA SER A 134 -15.92 4.72 4.03
C SER A 134 -16.01 4.02 2.67
N GLN A 135 -16.34 2.72 2.65
CA GLN A 135 -16.59 2.00 1.39
C GLN A 135 -17.63 2.72 0.52
N LYS A 136 -18.76 3.15 1.11
CA LYS A 136 -19.82 3.88 0.39
C LYS A 136 -19.30 5.17 -0.26
N THR A 137 -18.43 5.89 0.45
CA THR A 137 -17.85 7.14 -0.04
C THR A 137 -16.90 6.88 -1.22
N ILE A 138 -16.08 5.83 -1.13
CA ILE A 138 -15.15 5.45 -2.20
C ILE A 138 -15.89 4.88 -3.42
N ASP A 139 -16.97 4.12 -3.20
CA ASP A 139 -17.85 3.64 -4.28
C ASP A 139 -18.44 4.81 -5.07
N LEU A 140 -18.94 5.85 -4.38
CA LEU A 140 -19.45 7.06 -5.03
C LEU A 140 -18.40 7.73 -5.93
N PHE A 141 -17.13 7.76 -5.51
CA PHE A 141 -16.06 8.28 -6.35
C PHE A 141 -15.85 7.41 -7.59
N TYR A 142 -15.81 6.09 -7.45
CA TYR A 142 -15.58 5.20 -8.59
C TYR A 142 -16.78 5.10 -9.54
N ASP A 143 -18.01 5.33 -9.08
CA ASP A 143 -19.19 5.52 -9.94
C ASP A 143 -19.01 6.70 -10.91
N ILE A 144 -18.19 7.69 -10.54
CA ILE A 144 -17.83 8.83 -11.38
C ILE A 144 -16.57 8.51 -12.20
N PHE A 145 -15.54 7.96 -11.55
CA PHE A 145 -14.21 7.79 -12.12
C PHE A 145 -14.14 6.65 -13.15
N MET A 146 -14.73 5.49 -12.87
CA MET A 146 -14.64 4.31 -13.74
C MET A 146 -15.21 4.55 -15.14
N PRO A 147 -16.41 5.14 -15.32
CA PRO A 147 -16.93 5.45 -16.65
C PRO A 147 -16.05 6.45 -17.40
N ALA A 148 -15.42 7.39 -16.70
CA ALA A 148 -14.54 8.37 -17.32
C ALA A 148 -13.24 7.74 -17.84
N ILE A 149 -12.55 6.94 -17.02
CA ILE A 149 -11.31 6.28 -17.46
C ILE A 149 -11.58 5.24 -18.55
N ASN A 150 -12.71 4.52 -18.49
CA ASN A 150 -13.06 3.56 -19.54
C ASN A 150 -13.26 4.25 -20.89
N ARG A 151 -13.92 5.42 -20.91
CA ARG A 151 -14.04 6.21 -22.14
C ARG A 151 -12.69 6.70 -22.66
N LEU A 152 -11.79 7.15 -21.79
CA LEU A 152 -10.43 7.53 -22.21
C LEU A 152 -9.68 6.34 -22.84
N LYS A 153 -9.85 5.14 -22.28
CA LYS A 153 -9.28 3.90 -22.83
C LYS A 153 -9.89 3.57 -24.19
N ASP A 154 -11.22 3.56 -24.30
CA ASP A 154 -11.94 3.20 -25.53
C ASP A 154 -11.67 4.19 -26.67
N ASP A 155 -11.55 5.48 -26.35
CA ASP A 155 -11.15 6.55 -27.28
C ASP A 155 -9.65 6.55 -27.62
N LYS A 156 -8.86 5.62 -27.05
CA LYS A 156 -7.39 5.57 -27.16
C LYS A 156 -6.67 6.83 -26.68
N LYS A 157 -7.27 7.58 -25.75
CA LYS A 157 -6.65 8.73 -25.06
C LYS A 157 -5.76 8.24 -23.92
N TYR A 158 -4.80 7.36 -24.24
CA TYR A 158 -3.99 6.62 -23.30
C TYR A 158 -3.17 7.49 -22.35
N LYS A 159 -2.62 8.61 -22.82
CA LYS A 159 -1.88 9.54 -21.95
C LYS A 159 -2.73 10.07 -20.78
N ASN A 160 -3.96 10.51 -21.07
CA ASN A 160 -4.86 11.01 -20.03
C ASN A 160 -5.36 9.87 -19.13
N TYR A 161 -5.59 8.68 -19.69
CA TYR A 161 -5.94 7.49 -18.92
C TYR A 161 -4.84 7.17 -17.89
N LEU A 162 -3.58 7.04 -18.34
CA LEU A 162 -2.44 6.70 -17.49
C LEU A 162 -2.15 7.80 -16.46
N ALA A 163 -2.19 9.08 -16.87
CA ALA A 163 -2.02 10.20 -15.93
C ALA A 163 -3.09 10.19 -14.81
N SER A 164 -4.34 9.82 -15.13
CA SER A 164 -5.40 9.68 -14.13
C SER A 164 -5.13 8.56 -13.14
N ILE A 165 -4.58 7.44 -13.61
CA ILE A 165 -4.22 6.30 -12.75
C ILE A 165 -3.01 6.65 -11.87
N VAL A 166 -1.97 7.28 -12.44
CA VAL A 166 -0.80 7.74 -11.68
C VAL A 166 -1.22 8.68 -10.55
N LEU A 167 -2.08 9.66 -10.85
CA LEU A 167 -2.59 10.58 -9.84
C LEU A 167 -3.44 9.89 -8.78
N LEU A 168 -4.31 8.95 -9.18
CA LEU A 168 -5.06 8.13 -8.25
C LEU A 168 -4.13 7.36 -7.32
N PHE A 169 -3.08 6.75 -7.87
CA PHE A 169 -2.12 5.99 -7.08
C PHE A 169 -1.36 6.90 -6.12
N ASN A 170 -0.97 8.10 -6.53
CA ASN A 170 -0.28 9.05 -5.64
C ASN A 170 -1.20 9.65 -4.56
N THR A 171 -2.53 9.59 -4.75
CA THR A 171 -3.53 10.17 -3.84
C THR A 171 -4.02 9.19 -2.78
N ILE A 172 -3.94 7.88 -3.04
CA ILE A 172 -4.38 6.87 -2.08
C ILE A 172 -3.36 6.74 -0.96
N ASN A 173 -3.86 6.74 0.27
CA ASN A 173 -3.06 6.47 1.44
C ASN A 173 -2.82 4.97 1.61
N TYR A 174 -1.61 4.52 1.28
CA TYR A 174 -1.25 3.10 1.30
C TYR A 174 -0.90 2.57 2.68
N THR A 175 -0.11 3.29 3.47
CA THR A 175 0.34 2.78 4.77
C THR A 175 0.84 3.91 5.66
N TYR A 176 0.14 4.14 6.77
CA TYR A 176 0.73 4.75 7.95
C TYR A 176 0.80 3.71 9.06
N GLU A 177 1.98 3.57 9.65
CA GLU A 177 2.17 2.76 10.83
C GLU A 177 1.93 3.61 12.07
N TRP A 178 1.03 3.14 12.92
CA TRP A 178 0.70 3.73 14.19
C TRP A 178 1.26 2.86 15.29
N ASN A 179 2.31 3.35 15.94
CA ASN A 179 2.99 2.65 17.02
C ASN A 179 2.55 3.24 18.37
N SER A 180 1.94 2.42 19.21
CA SER A 180 1.62 2.76 20.60
C SER A 180 2.54 2.02 21.56
N SER A 181 2.44 2.33 22.85
CA SER A 181 3.19 1.64 23.92
C SER A 181 2.92 0.12 23.98
N HIS A 182 1.77 -0.32 23.43
CA HIS A 182 1.27 -1.69 23.60
C HIS A 182 0.76 -2.33 22.30
N THR A 183 0.62 -1.57 21.22
CA THR A 183 -0.08 -2.03 20.02
C THR A 183 0.45 -1.29 18.79
N ASN A 184 0.78 -2.05 17.75
CA ASN A 184 1.03 -1.46 16.44
C ASN A 184 -0.20 -1.68 15.56
N TYR A 185 -0.57 -0.66 14.81
CA TYR A 185 -1.72 -0.66 13.91
C TYR A 185 -1.30 -0.13 12.54
N LEU A 186 -1.77 -0.77 11.48
CA LEU A 186 -1.55 -0.33 10.10
C LEU A 186 -2.79 0.37 9.57
N ASP A 187 -2.61 1.57 9.03
CA ASP A 187 -3.70 2.17 8.27
C ASP A 187 -4.10 1.31 7.07
N SER A 188 -5.39 1.36 6.75
CA SER A 188 -6.07 0.46 5.82
C SER A 188 -7.05 1.20 4.90
N GLU A 189 -6.96 2.53 4.77
CA GLU A 189 -7.79 3.29 3.83
C GLU A 189 -7.77 2.71 2.40
N TYR A 190 -6.60 2.28 1.91
CA TYR A 190 -6.47 1.67 0.59
C TYR A 190 -7.39 0.45 0.37
N GLN A 191 -7.84 -0.22 1.44
CA GLN A 191 -8.73 -1.38 1.35
C GLN A 191 -10.02 -1.06 0.60
N TYR A 192 -10.57 0.15 0.82
CA TYR A 192 -11.79 0.59 0.14
C TYR A 192 -11.63 0.72 -1.38
N HIS A 193 -10.38 0.85 -1.86
CA HIS A 193 -10.05 1.02 -3.28
C HIS A 193 -9.69 -0.30 -3.98
N LEU A 194 -9.39 -1.38 -3.24
CA LEU A 194 -8.76 -2.60 -3.79
C LEU A 194 -9.54 -3.20 -4.97
N TYR A 195 -10.87 -3.29 -4.87
CA TYR A 195 -11.70 -3.85 -5.94
C TYR A 195 -11.52 -3.09 -7.26
N TYR A 196 -11.63 -1.77 -7.24
CA TYR A 196 -11.53 -0.94 -8.44
C TYR A 196 -10.13 -0.91 -9.01
N LEU A 197 -9.11 -0.81 -8.14
CA LEU A 197 -7.72 -0.83 -8.57
C LEU A 197 -7.34 -2.17 -9.20
N ARG A 198 -7.95 -3.28 -8.75
CA ARG A 198 -7.81 -4.59 -9.40
C ARG A 198 -8.37 -4.59 -10.81
N VAL A 199 -9.52 -3.97 -11.03
CA VAL A 199 -10.10 -3.81 -12.38
C VAL A 199 -9.19 -2.96 -13.25
N ILE A 200 -8.75 -1.81 -12.74
CA ILE A 200 -7.85 -0.88 -13.43
C ILE A 200 -6.52 -1.55 -13.80
N LEU A 201 -5.89 -2.29 -12.88
CA LEU A 201 -4.63 -2.96 -13.15
C LEU A 201 -4.78 -4.13 -14.13
N LYS A 202 -5.92 -4.83 -14.13
CA LYS A 202 -6.18 -5.85 -15.16
C LYS A 202 -6.18 -5.24 -16.56
N ASP A 203 -6.86 -4.10 -16.72
CA ASP A 203 -6.86 -3.36 -17.98
C ASP A 203 -5.45 -2.83 -18.32
N PHE A 204 -4.73 -2.28 -17.33
CA PHE A 204 -3.35 -1.81 -17.47
C PHE A 204 -2.43 -2.88 -18.04
N TYR A 205 -2.36 -4.05 -17.39
CA TYR A 205 -1.48 -5.13 -17.83
C TYR A 205 -1.93 -5.78 -19.14
N SER A 206 -3.21 -5.75 -19.47
CA SER A 206 -3.72 -6.29 -20.74
C SER A 206 -3.33 -5.44 -21.96
N LEU A 207 -3.01 -4.16 -21.75
CA LEU A 207 -2.67 -3.18 -22.79
C LEU A 207 -1.32 -2.51 -22.53
N ILE A 208 -0.45 -3.14 -21.73
CA ILE A 208 0.81 -2.52 -21.26
C ILE A 208 1.73 -2.08 -22.40
N ASP A 209 1.79 -2.84 -23.49
CA ASP A 209 2.64 -2.50 -24.64
C ASP A 209 2.10 -1.26 -25.38
N ASP A 210 0.79 -1.21 -25.63
CA ASP A 210 0.11 -0.05 -26.22
C ASP A 210 0.27 1.21 -25.34
N PHE A 211 0.19 1.05 -24.02
CA PHE A 211 0.37 2.11 -23.06
C PHE A 211 1.82 2.62 -23.02
N TYR A 212 2.79 1.70 -23.09
CA TYR A 212 4.20 2.07 -23.14
C TYR A 212 4.53 2.88 -24.40
N GLU A 213 4.01 2.46 -25.56
CA GLU A 213 4.22 3.19 -26.82
C GLU A 213 3.61 4.59 -26.81
N ALA A 214 2.44 4.76 -26.17
CA ALA A 214 1.77 6.04 -26.10
C ALA A 214 2.33 6.98 -25.03
N ALA A 215 2.78 6.44 -23.90
CA ALA A 215 3.16 7.18 -22.69
C ALA A 215 4.04 6.32 -21.77
N SER A 216 5.31 6.16 -22.14
CA SER A 216 6.29 5.33 -21.43
C SER A 216 6.51 5.77 -19.99
N ASP A 217 6.54 7.08 -19.74
CA ASP A 217 6.85 7.65 -18.42
C ASP A 217 5.72 7.37 -17.43
N GLU A 218 4.47 7.63 -17.82
CA GLU A 218 3.31 7.34 -16.97
C GLU A 218 3.12 5.83 -16.76
N THR A 219 3.37 5.01 -17.78
CA THR A 219 3.38 3.54 -17.66
C THR A 219 4.41 3.07 -16.64
N PHE A 220 5.62 3.65 -16.69
CA PHE A 220 6.68 3.42 -15.73
C PHE A 220 6.27 3.85 -14.31
N MET A 221 5.68 5.04 -14.15
CA MET A 221 5.26 5.57 -12.85
C MET A 221 4.21 4.69 -12.15
N ILE A 222 3.34 4.00 -12.90
CA ILE A 222 2.36 3.06 -12.32
C ILE A 222 3.09 1.86 -11.71
N ILE A 223 4.03 1.24 -12.45
CA ILE A 223 4.78 0.08 -11.94
C ILE A 223 5.74 0.49 -10.83
N GLU A 224 6.35 1.67 -10.93
CA GLU A 224 7.15 2.27 -9.87
C GLU A 224 6.33 2.40 -8.57
N ASN A 225 5.12 2.94 -8.65
CA ASN A 225 4.23 3.04 -7.48
C ASN A 225 3.91 1.67 -6.87
N LEU A 226 3.71 0.64 -7.69
CA LEU A 226 3.52 -0.73 -7.18
C LEU A 226 4.77 -1.23 -6.44
N CYS A 227 5.95 -1.01 -7.00
CA CYS A 227 7.22 -1.40 -6.36
C CYS A 227 7.51 -0.66 -5.06
N LEU A 228 7.08 0.61 -4.96
CA LEU A 228 7.25 1.43 -3.76
C LEU A 228 6.22 1.12 -2.66
N ASN A 229 5.13 0.42 -2.99
CA ASN A 229 4.06 0.08 -2.05
C ASN A 229 3.77 -1.45 -2.06
N PRO A 230 4.70 -2.30 -1.56
CA PRO A 230 4.62 -3.75 -1.75
C PRO A 230 3.36 -4.42 -1.22
N ARG A 231 2.97 -4.10 0.02
CA ARG A 231 1.78 -4.67 0.65
C ARG A 231 0.54 -4.44 -0.21
N PHE A 232 0.31 -3.18 -0.58
CA PHE A 232 -0.77 -2.76 -1.46
C PHE A 232 -0.71 -3.45 -2.84
N ALA A 233 0.47 -3.47 -3.47
CA ALA A 233 0.63 -4.07 -4.78
C ALA A 233 0.27 -5.57 -4.77
N LEU A 234 0.71 -6.31 -3.75
CA LEU A 234 0.39 -7.73 -3.60
C LEU A 234 -1.12 -7.96 -3.45
N PHE A 235 -1.81 -7.16 -2.64
CA PHE A 235 -3.26 -7.25 -2.47
C PHE A 235 -4.02 -7.07 -3.78
N ILE A 236 -3.55 -6.18 -4.64
CA ILE A 236 -4.19 -6.01 -5.93
C ILE A 236 -3.85 -7.18 -6.83
N MET A 237 -2.58 -7.55 -6.97
CA MET A 237 -2.11 -8.45 -8.03
C MET A 237 -2.35 -9.95 -7.78
N VAL A 238 -2.65 -10.35 -6.54
CA VAL A 238 -2.81 -11.76 -6.16
C VAL A 238 -3.82 -12.50 -7.06
N ASP A 239 -3.53 -13.78 -7.34
CA ASP A 239 -4.33 -14.74 -8.10
C ASP A 239 -4.53 -14.54 -9.61
N TYR A 240 -4.22 -13.39 -10.21
CA TYR A 240 -4.43 -13.21 -11.66
C TYR A 240 -3.25 -12.69 -12.46
N ILE A 241 -2.30 -11.98 -11.83
CA ILE A 241 -1.27 -11.26 -12.59
C ILE A 241 -0.39 -12.20 -13.44
N LYS A 242 -0.18 -13.43 -12.95
CA LYS A 242 0.51 -14.52 -13.67
C LYS A 242 -0.08 -14.82 -15.05
N ASN A 243 -1.39 -14.67 -15.20
CA ASN A 243 -2.10 -14.97 -16.44
C ASN A 243 -2.10 -13.79 -17.42
N LEU A 244 -1.75 -12.59 -16.95
CA LEU A 244 -1.74 -11.37 -17.77
C LEU A 244 -0.34 -11.00 -18.26
N LEU A 245 0.69 -11.15 -17.41
CA LEU A 245 2.06 -10.81 -17.77
C LEU A 245 2.61 -11.76 -18.83
N LYS A 246 3.13 -11.18 -19.92
CA LYS A 246 3.75 -11.91 -21.03
C LYS A 246 5.04 -11.19 -21.46
N PRO A 247 6.11 -11.92 -21.80
CA PRO A 247 7.31 -11.33 -22.36
C PRO A 247 7.05 -10.42 -23.57
N SER A 248 7.51 -9.17 -23.50
CA SER A 248 7.55 -8.20 -24.60
C SER A 248 8.77 -7.30 -24.47
N GLU A 249 9.24 -6.72 -25.58
CA GLU A 249 10.37 -5.78 -25.60
C GLU A 249 10.08 -4.52 -24.76
N ASN A 250 8.85 -4.01 -24.82
CA ASN A 250 8.41 -2.84 -24.05
C ASN A 250 8.43 -3.11 -22.55
N GLN A 251 7.99 -4.30 -22.12
CA GLN A 251 8.09 -4.71 -20.72
C GLN A 251 9.54 -4.88 -20.28
N ASP A 252 10.40 -5.48 -21.11
CA ASP A 252 11.84 -5.58 -20.81
C ASP A 252 12.44 -4.18 -20.58
N ALA A 253 12.12 -3.22 -21.44
CA ALA A 253 12.55 -1.84 -21.30
C ALA A 253 12.07 -1.23 -19.96
N LEU A 254 10.80 -1.43 -19.58
CA LEU A 254 10.26 -0.98 -18.29
C LEU A 254 11.00 -1.59 -17.09
N TYR A 255 11.27 -2.89 -17.09
CA TYR A 255 12.03 -3.53 -16.01
C TYR A 255 13.48 -3.02 -15.94
N GLN A 256 14.13 -2.81 -17.08
CA GLN A 256 15.48 -2.23 -17.10
C GLN A 256 15.48 -0.78 -16.60
N MET A 257 14.46 0.02 -16.93
CA MET A 257 14.31 1.37 -16.38
C MET A 257 14.21 1.35 -14.85
N LEU A 258 13.40 0.42 -14.28
CA LEU A 258 13.26 0.29 -12.82
C LEU A 258 14.59 -0.10 -12.18
N LYS A 259 15.28 -1.07 -12.77
CA LYS A 259 16.61 -1.51 -12.33
C LYS A 259 17.62 -0.37 -12.40
N ASN A 260 17.61 0.44 -13.45
CA ASN A 260 18.59 1.53 -13.61
C ASN A 260 18.30 2.72 -12.68
N LYS A 261 17.02 3.06 -12.45
CA LYS A 261 16.64 4.20 -11.60
C LYS A 261 16.84 3.91 -10.11
N TYR A 262 16.43 2.73 -9.65
CA TYR A 262 16.42 2.38 -8.23
C TYR A 262 17.46 1.33 -7.82
N HIS A 263 18.19 0.76 -8.78
CA HIS A 263 19.09 -0.37 -8.54
C HIS A 263 18.37 -1.60 -7.97
N PHE A 264 17.06 -1.74 -8.25
CA PHE A 264 16.26 -2.86 -7.75
C PHE A 264 16.86 -4.20 -8.19
N SER A 265 16.93 -5.10 -7.22
CA SER A 265 17.41 -6.46 -7.40
C SER A 265 16.26 -7.45 -7.21
N ASP A 266 16.32 -8.53 -7.98
CA ASP A 266 15.48 -9.72 -7.79
C ASP A 266 16.23 -10.84 -7.04
N ASP A 267 17.41 -10.54 -6.51
CA ASP A 267 18.19 -11.39 -5.62
C ASP A 267 17.94 -10.98 -4.17
N LYS A 268 17.44 -11.91 -3.36
CA LYS A 268 17.08 -11.67 -1.95
C LYS A 268 18.28 -11.33 -1.06
N GLU A 269 19.49 -11.70 -1.48
CA GLU A 269 20.72 -11.40 -0.73
C GLU A 269 21.25 -9.98 -1.04
N ASP A 270 20.68 -9.30 -2.04
CA ASP A 270 21.06 -7.94 -2.42
C ASP A 270 20.39 -6.91 -1.48
N LYS A 271 21.14 -5.87 -1.11
CA LYS A 271 20.63 -4.77 -0.28
C LYS A 271 19.51 -3.98 -0.96
N ASN A 272 19.47 -3.98 -2.29
CA ASN A 272 18.45 -3.31 -3.08
C ASN A 272 17.34 -4.27 -3.54
N TYR A 273 17.20 -5.43 -2.88
CA TYR A 273 16.09 -6.32 -3.14
C TYR A 273 14.76 -5.59 -3.01
N ASN A 274 13.91 -5.73 -4.03
CA ASN A 274 12.54 -5.23 -4.00
C ASN A 274 11.58 -6.39 -4.27
N LEU A 275 10.71 -6.67 -3.29
CA LEU A 275 9.81 -7.83 -3.30
C LEU A 275 8.90 -7.85 -4.54
N ILE A 276 8.35 -6.69 -4.91
CA ILE A 276 7.43 -6.57 -6.05
C ILE A 276 8.19 -6.71 -7.36
N TYR A 277 9.33 -6.04 -7.49
CA TYR A 277 10.18 -6.18 -8.66
C TYR A 277 10.61 -7.65 -8.85
N ALA A 278 11.01 -8.34 -7.78
CA ALA A 278 11.35 -9.76 -7.82
C ALA A 278 10.15 -10.63 -8.23
N TYR A 279 8.97 -10.35 -7.69
CA TYR A 279 7.74 -11.09 -7.96
C TYR A 279 7.32 -10.96 -9.42
N LEU A 280 7.24 -9.73 -9.91
CA LEU A 280 6.90 -9.39 -11.28
C LEU A 280 7.95 -9.94 -12.26
N SER A 281 9.24 -9.76 -11.96
CA SER A 281 10.37 -10.29 -12.75
C SER A 281 10.31 -11.81 -12.88
N ALA A 282 10.03 -12.53 -11.79
CA ALA A 282 9.98 -13.98 -11.80
C ALA A 282 8.82 -14.51 -12.66
N ILE A 283 7.65 -13.87 -12.59
CA ILE A 283 6.49 -14.19 -13.43
C ILE A 283 6.82 -13.89 -14.90
N TYR A 284 7.30 -12.68 -15.17
CA TYR A 284 7.61 -12.20 -16.51
C TYR A 284 8.63 -13.10 -17.21
N ARG A 285 9.73 -13.44 -16.52
CA ARG A 285 10.79 -14.33 -17.04
C ARG A 285 10.42 -15.80 -16.98
N GLN A 286 9.21 -16.14 -16.53
CA GLN A 286 8.72 -17.52 -16.35
C GLN A 286 9.70 -18.37 -15.52
N ASN A 287 10.34 -17.76 -14.53
CA ASN A 287 11.31 -18.43 -13.68
C ASN A 287 10.62 -18.97 -12.44
N HIS A 288 10.19 -20.24 -12.52
CA HIS A 288 9.47 -20.93 -11.45
C HIS A 288 10.25 -21.00 -10.13
N GLU A 289 11.57 -21.16 -10.17
CA GLU A 289 12.40 -21.23 -8.97
C GLU A 289 12.46 -19.89 -8.26
N LYS A 290 12.81 -18.80 -8.97
CA LYS A 290 12.78 -17.44 -8.42
C LYS A 290 11.38 -17.05 -7.95
N TYR A 291 10.35 -17.49 -8.67
CA TYR A 291 8.96 -17.25 -8.29
C TYR A 291 8.66 -17.90 -6.93
N ARG A 292 8.99 -19.19 -6.76
CA ARG A 292 8.79 -19.90 -5.49
C ARG A 292 9.58 -19.25 -4.34
N ILE A 293 10.82 -18.83 -4.58
CA ILE A 293 11.61 -18.07 -3.59
C ILE A 293 10.89 -16.79 -3.20
N THR A 294 10.40 -16.03 -4.18
CA THR A 294 9.72 -14.75 -3.92
C THR A 294 8.40 -14.94 -3.17
N VAL A 295 7.63 -15.99 -3.47
CA VAL A 295 6.42 -16.31 -2.69
C VAL A 295 6.75 -16.62 -1.24
N LYS A 296 7.85 -17.32 -0.96
CA LYS A 296 8.30 -17.52 0.43
C LYS A 296 8.62 -16.19 1.12
N GLU A 297 9.28 -15.25 0.44
CA GLU A 297 9.52 -13.91 0.98
C GLU A 297 8.22 -13.13 1.22
N ILE A 298 7.22 -13.26 0.34
CA ILE A 298 5.88 -12.68 0.54
C ILE A 298 5.24 -13.25 1.82
N LEU A 299 5.26 -14.58 1.99
CA LEU A 299 4.71 -15.23 3.17
C LEU A 299 5.46 -14.83 4.45
N ARG A 300 6.78 -14.65 4.39
CA ARG A 300 7.59 -14.13 5.51
C ARG A 300 7.14 -12.73 5.91
N GLU A 301 6.88 -11.83 4.96
CA GLU A 301 6.34 -10.50 5.27
C GLU A 301 4.92 -10.59 5.87
N VAL A 302 4.06 -11.49 5.37
CA VAL A 302 2.74 -11.73 5.98
C VAL A 302 2.88 -12.20 7.44
N ILE A 303 3.79 -13.15 7.71
CA ILE A 303 4.05 -13.64 9.07
C ILE A 303 4.54 -12.50 9.97
N LYS A 304 5.49 -11.70 9.48
CA LYS A 304 6.03 -10.54 10.18
C LYS A 304 4.93 -9.52 10.50
N VAL A 305 4.01 -9.26 9.58
CA VAL A 305 2.87 -8.36 9.84
C VAL A 305 1.95 -8.99 10.90
N GLY A 306 1.63 -10.28 10.77
CA GLY A 306 0.75 -11.02 11.68
C GLY A 306 1.23 -11.10 13.13
N ILE A 307 2.54 -11.05 13.37
CA ILE A 307 3.10 -11.00 14.72
C ILE A 307 3.27 -9.56 15.26
N THR A 308 3.27 -8.56 14.38
CA THR A 308 3.62 -7.18 14.74
C THR A 308 2.40 -6.31 14.97
N TYR A 309 1.37 -6.45 14.12
CA TYR A 309 0.23 -5.55 14.09
C TYR A 309 -1.06 -6.27 14.48
N VAL A 310 -2.01 -5.53 15.08
CA VAL A 310 -3.27 -6.13 15.55
C VAL A 310 -4.30 -6.34 14.46
N ASN A 311 -4.23 -5.60 13.35
CA ASN A 311 -5.22 -5.61 12.26
C ASN A 311 -4.67 -6.30 11.00
N TYR A 312 -4.14 -7.51 11.17
CA TYR A 312 -3.46 -8.27 10.11
C TYR A 312 -4.39 -9.22 9.32
N ASP A 313 -5.70 -9.19 9.56
CA ASP A 313 -6.67 -10.11 8.92
C ASP A 313 -6.58 -10.08 7.39
N LEU A 314 -6.33 -8.90 6.81
CA LEU A 314 -6.17 -8.76 5.37
C LEU A 314 -4.89 -9.47 4.91
N ASP A 315 -3.77 -9.29 5.59
CA ASP A 315 -2.48 -9.94 5.26
C ASP A 315 -2.57 -11.45 5.40
N LEU A 316 -3.30 -11.93 6.40
CA LEU A 316 -3.61 -13.35 6.53
C LEU A 316 -4.39 -13.86 5.32
N ALA A 317 -5.39 -13.10 4.84
CA ALA A 317 -6.13 -13.45 3.63
C ALA A 317 -5.23 -13.47 2.37
N LEU A 318 -4.27 -12.54 2.25
CA LEU A 318 -3.25 -12.54 1.18
C LEU A 318 -2.37 -13.79 1.25
N GLY A 319 -1.87 -14.11 2.43
CA GLY A 319 -1.06 -15.31 2.66
C GLY A 319 -1.83 -16.58 2.25
N ASN A 320 -3.08 -16.70 2.70
CA ASN A 320 -3.95 -17.82 2.34
C ASN A 320 -4.21 -17.92 0.83
N ALA A 321 -4.31 -16.80 0.11
CA ALA A 321 -4.44 -16.82 -1.35
C ALA A 321 -3.19 -17.38 -2.05
N PHE A 322 -1.99 -17.02 -1.57
CA PHE A 322 -0.75 -17.61 -2.06
C PHE A 322 -0.63 -19.10 -1.71
N LEU A 323 -0.96 -19.51 -0.48
CA LEU A 323 -0.93 -20.92 -0.08
C LEU A 323 -1.93 -21.77 -0.85
N LYS A 324 -3.11 -21.22 -1.17
CA LYS A 324 -4.11 -21.90 -1.99
C LYS A 324 -3.63 -22.12 -3.43
N SER A 325 -2.85 -21.19 -3.98
CA SER A 325 -2.36 -21.29 -5.36
C SER A 325 -1.07 -22.08 -5.50
N GLU A 326 -0.16 -22.01 -4.52
CA GLU A 326 1.17 -22.60 -4.60
C GLU A 326 1.40 -23.84 -3.73
N GLY A 327 0.50 -24.13 -2.80
CA GLY A 327 0.59 -25.26 -1.87
C GLY A 327 0.95 -24.84 -0.45
N HIS A 328 0.43 -25.60 0.53
CA HIS A 328 0.66 -25.35 1.95
C HIS A 328 2.03 -25.89 2.42
N GLU A 329 2.68 -26.74 1.62
CA GLU A 329 4.04 -27.24 1.81
C GLU A 329 5.05 -26.09 1.92
N LEU A 330 4.76 -24.93 1.34
CA LEU A 330 5.59 -23.73 1.47
C LEU A 330 5.77 -23.29 2.93
N LEU A 331 4.78 -23.52 3.80
CA LEU A 331 4.92 -23.20 5.22
C LEU A 331 5.93 -24.11 5.91
N ILE A 332 6.03 -25.37 5.46
CA ILE A 332 7.02 -26.32 5.94
C ILE A 332 8.41 -25.91 5.43
N ASP A 333 8.54 -25.60 4.14
CA ASP A 333 9.80 -25.09 3.57
C ASP A 333 10.32 -23.86 4.34
N ILE A 334 9.45 -22.90 4.63
CA ILE A 334 9.80 -21.68 5.40
C ILE A 334 10.18 -22.06 6.85
N PHE A 335 9.43 -22.96 7.48
CA PHE A 335 9.74 -23.42 8.83
C PHE A 335 11.12 -24.09 8.91
N GLU A 336 11.49 -24.92 7.94
CA GLU A 336 12.79 -25.60 7.92
C GLU A 336 13.96 -24.65 7.68
N GLU A 337 13.76 -23.62 6.85
CA GLU A 337 14.77 -22.59 6.57
C GLU A 337 14.99 -21.69 7.79
N ASP A 338 13.91 -21.25 8.44
CA ASP A 338 13.98 -20.16 9.43
C ASP A 338 13.90 -20.67 10.87
N TYR A 339 13.38 -21.88 11.10
CA TYR A 339 12.93 -22.39 12.40
C TYR A 339 12.00 -21.42 13.16
N ASN A 340 11.26 -20.58 12.42
CA ASN A 340 10.39 -19.56 13.00
C ASN A 340 9.02 -20.15 13.38
N THR A 341 8.87 -20.51 14.66
CA THR A 341 7.64 -21.12 15.19
C THR A 341 6.43 -20.19 15.18
N PHE A 342 6.64 -18.87 15.11
CA PHE A 342 5.55 -17.90 15.07
C PHE A 342 4.71 -17.98 13.79
N LEU A 343 5.23 -18.57 12.71
CA LEU A 343 4.45 -18.79 11.50
C LEU A 343 3.18 -19.61 11.76
N PHE A 344 3.23 -20.57 12.70
CA PHE A 344 2.08 -21.39 13.08
C PHE A 344 1.11 -20.71 14.04
N ASN A 345 1.46 -19.53 14.57
CA ASN A 345 0.49 -18.66 15.25
C ASN A 345 -0.32 -17.82 14.25
N VAL A 346 0.29 -17.48 13.10
CA VAL A 346 -0.37 -16.72 12.02
C VAL A 346 -1.19 -17.67 11.12
N PHE A 347 -0.55 -18.73 10.60
CA PHE A 347 -1.17 -19.80 9.85
C PHE A 347 -1.36 -21.01 10.76
N THR A 348 -2.51 -21.10 11.42
CA THR A 348 -2.73 -22.11 12.46
C THR A 348 -2.67 -23.52 11.89
N ILE A 349 -2.06 -24.43 12.64
CA ILE A 349 -1.93 -25.86 12.27
C ILE A 349 -3.31 -26.47 12.00
N GLU A 350 -4.33 -26.06 12.75
CA GLU A 350 -5.72 -26.51 12.55
C GLU A 350 -6.24 -26.26 11.14
N SER A 351 -5.85 -25.13 10.53
CA SER A 351 -6.28 -24.71 9.19
C SER A 351 -5.59 -25.45 8.04
N LEU A 352 -4.51 -26.19 8.33
CA LEU A 352 -3.76 -26.92 7.32
C LEU A 352 -4.50 -28.18 6.85
N PRO A 353 -4.25 -28.64 5.61
CA PRO A 353 -4.70 -29.96 5.14
C PRO A 353 -4.24 -31.09 6.08
N GLU A 354 -5.11 -32.08 6.34
CA GLU A 354 -4.82 -33.20 7.26
C GLU A 354 -3.53 -33.96 6.91
N GLU A 355 -3.23 -34.08 5.61
CA GLU A 355 -2.04 -34.74 5.09
C GLU A 355 -0.75 -34.08 5.58
N LEU A 356 -0.74 -32.75 5.74
CA LEU A 356 0.43 -31.97 6.17
C LEU A 356 0.56 -31.86 7.68
N LYS A 357 -0.51 -32.09 8.46
CA LYS A 357 -0.45 -32.00 9.93
C LYS A 357 0.57 -32.98 10.52
N ASN A 358 0.62 -34.21 9.99
CA ASN A 358 1.60 -35.19 10.44
C ASN A 358 3.04 -34.75 10.12
N GLU A 359 3.27 -34.18 8.94
CA GLU A 359 4.58 -33.69 8.54
C GLU A 359 5.02 -32.51 9.42
N VAL A 360 4.13 -31.53 9.65
CA VAL A 360 4.38 -30.40 10.56
C VAL A 360 4.76 -30.90 11.95
N ARG A 361 4.06 -31.90 12.49
CA ARG A 361 4.41 -32.52 13.78
C ARG A 361 5.83 -33.07 13.77
N GLU A 362 6.20 -33.83 12.74
CA GLU A 362 7.55 -34.42 12.63
C GLU A 362 8.63 -33.34 12.57
N LYS A 363 8.43 -32.29 11.78
CA LYS A 363 9.36 -31.15 11.70
C LYS A 363 9.46 -30.40 13.02
N LEU A 364 8.35 -30.19 13.74
CA LEU A 364 8.37 -29.60 15.08
C LEU A 364 9.18 -30.47 16.06
N CYS A 365 9.00 -31.79 16.06
CA CYS A 365 9.80 -32.69 16.89
C CYS A 365 11.30 -32.63 16.55
N GLN A 366 11.66 -32.59 15.26
CA GLN A 366 13.04 -32.43 14.81
C GLN A 366 13.63 -31.09 15.27
N ALA A 367 12.85 -30.01 15.20
CA ALA A 367 13.25 -28.69 15.68
C ALA A 367 13.52 -28.68 17.19
N VAL A 368 12.75 -29.41 18.01
CA VAL A 368 13.04 -29.56 19.45
C VAL A 368 14.42 -30.17 19.67
N VAL A 369 14.75 -31.25 18.95
CA VAL A 369 16.06 -31.91 19.06
C VAL A 369 17.20 -30.95 18.65
N PHE A 370 16.99 -30.22 17.56
CA PHE A 370 17.95 -29.22 17.07
C PHE A 370 18.21 -28.11 18.09
N PHE A 371 17.16 -27.51 18.67
CA PHE A 371 17.31 -26.47 19.69
C PHE A 371 17.86 -27.02 21.00
N ALA A 372 17.49 -28.23 21.40
CA ALA A 372 18.03 -28.88 22.59
C ALA A 372 19.55 -29.07 22.47
N GLY A 373 20.03 -29.52 21.30
CA GLY A 373 21.47 -29.64 21.02
C GLY A 373 22.24 -28.31 21.04
N ARG A 374 21.55 -27.17 20.92
CA ARG A 374 22.15 -25.82 21.01
C ARG A 374 22.17 -25.26 22.43
N MET A 375 21.48 -25.88 23.39
CA MET A 375 21.37 -25.36 24.77
C MET A 375 22.69 -25.36 25.54
N ASP A 376 23.64 -26.23 25.15
CA ASP A 376 24.96 -26.27 25.75
C ASP A 376 25.78 -25.01 25.42
N ASN A 377 25.47 -24.34 24.32
CA ASN A 377 26.10 -23.07 23.95
C ASN A 377 25.42 -21.90 24.66
N GLU A 378 26.15 -21.24 25.55
CA GLU A 378 25.66 -20.10 26.35
C GLU A 378 25.07 -18.98 25.48
N LYS A 379 25.61 -18.74 24.27
CA LYS A 379 25.11 -17.73 23.33
C LYS A 379 23.68 -18.00 22.85
N PHE A 380 23.30 -19.27 22.74
CA PHE A 380 22.02 -19.70 22.14
C PHE A 380 21.07 -20.31 23.15
N ARG A 381 21.49 -20.50 24.41
CA ARG A 381 20.70 -21.21 25.43
C ARG A 381 19.32 -20.60 25.67
N MET A 382 19.25 -19.28 25.85
CA MET A 382 17.98 -18.60 26.14
C MET A 382 17.02 -18.61 24.95
N SER A 383 17.51 -18.30 23.74
CA SER A 383 16.67 -18.34 22.54
C SER A 383 16.22 -19.77 22.20
N SER A 384 17.08 -20.77 22.43
CA SER A 384 16.72 -22.18 22.22
C SER A 384 15.65 -22.63 23.22
N LEU A 385 15.74 -22.23 24.50
CA LEU A 385 14.73 -22.52 25.51
C LEU A 385 13.36 -21.91 25.15
N GLU A 386 13.36 -20.67 24.67
CA GLU A 386 12.15 -20.01 24.19
C GLU A 386 11.52 -20.77 23.02
N GLN A 387 12.31 -21.14 22.00
CA GLN A 387 11.82 -21.90 20.86
C GLN A 387 11.30 -23.28 21.27
N ILE A 388 12.00 -24.02 22.14
CA ILE A 388 11.53 -25.32 22.66
C ILE A 388 10.20 -25.16 23.38
N THR A 389 10.05 -24.13 24.21
CA THR A 389 8.81 -23.85 24.94
C THR A 389 7.65 -23.56 23.98
N ASN A 390 7.88 -22.74 22.96
CA ASN A 390 6.88 -22.43 21.94
C ASN A 390 6.50 -23.66 21.11
N ILE A 391 7.47 -24.49 20.70
CA ILE A 391 7.20 -25.73 19.96
C ILE A 391 6.40 -26.70 20.82
N ASN A 392 6.78 -26.90 22.09
CA ASN A 392 6.05 -27.78 22.99
C ASN A 392 4.61 -27.30 23.19
N ARG A 393 4.36 -25.99 23.28
CA ARG A 393 3.01 -25.43 23.30
C ARG A 393 2.23 -25.79 22.03
N LEU A 394 2.82 -25.58 20.85
CA LEU A 394 2.18 -25.95 19.57
C LEU A 394 1.86 -27.45 19.50
N LEU A 395 2.79 -28.30 19.94
CA LEU A 395 2.59 -29.76 19.99
C LEU A 395 1.45 -30.13 20.96
N LEU A 396 1.44 -29.54 22.16
CA LEU A 396 0.42 -29.77 23.18
C LEU A 396 -0.95 -29.20 22.79
N ASP A 397 -1.04 -28.12 22.04
CA ASP A 397 -2.35 -27.56 21.68
C ASP A 397 -2.98 -28.31 20.50
N ASN A 398 -2.16 -28.74 19.54
CA ASN A 398 -2.66 -29.30 18.28
C ASN A 398 -2.61 -30.84 18.21
N TYR A 399 -1.85 -31.51 19.08
CA TYR A 399 -1.61 -32.98 18.99
C TYR A 399 -1.78 -33.71 20.34
N ARG A 400 -2.65 -33.23 21.24
CA ARG A 400 -2.87 -33.78 22.61
C ARG A 400 -3.00 -35.30 22.70
N GLY A 401 -3.65 -35.93 21.72
CA GLY A 401 -3.87 -37.37 21.69
C GLY A 401 -2.60 -38.22 21.53
N TRP A 402 -1.45 -37.60 21.28
CA TRP A 402 -0.16 -38.28 21.10
C TRP A 402 0.69 -38.37 22.38
N TYR A 403 0.40 -37.54 23.39
CA TYR A 403 1.07 -37.60 24.71
C TYR A 403 0.42 -38.59 25.69
N GLN A 404 -0.69 -39.23 25.28
CA GLN A 404 -1.29 -40.36 25.97
C GLN A 404 -0.65 -41.67 25.50
#